data_AF-A0A6N6S986-F1
#
_entry.id   AF-A0A6N6S986-F1
#
_cell.length_a   1.000
_cell.length_b   1.000
_cell.length_c   1.000
_cell.angle_alpha   90.00
_cell.angle_beta   90.00
_cell.angle_gamma   90.00
#
_symmetry.space_group_name_H-M   'P 1'
#
loop_
_entity.id
_entity.type
_entity.pdbx_description
1 polymer ?
#
loop_
_entity_poly.entity_id
_entity_poly.type
_entity_poly.pdbx_seq_one_letter_code
_entity_poly.pdbx_strand_id
1 'polypeptide(L)'
;MSWTDERVETLKKMWAEGQSASQIAKELGGVTRNAVIGKVHRLGLSNRVGGAPEPVKDRPDPAPKMDAKPAAAAKPAQPAAKPAQPAA
;
A
#
# COMPACT_ATOMS: atom_id res chain seq x y z
N MET A 1 -10.69 -14.35 12.02
CA MET A 1 -11.41 -13.07 11.83
C MET A 1 -12.32 -13.22 10.61
N SER A 2 -13.54 -13.73 10.82
CA SER A 2 -14.45 -13.99 9.70
C SER A 2 -15.08 -12.69 9.21
N TRP A 3 -15.05 -12.47 7.90
CA TRP A 3 -15.91 -11.50 7.24
C TRP A 3 -17.33 -12.06 7.28
N THR A 4 -18.06 -11.74 8.34
CA THR A 4 -19.49 -12.07 8.47
C THR A 4 -20.30 -11.25 7.48
N ASP A 5 -21.48 -11.75 7.14
CA ASP A 5 -22.37 -11.09 6.19
C ASP A 5 -22.75 -9.67 6.66
N GLU A 6 -23.06 -9.50 7.94
CA GLU A 6 -23.29 -8.19 8.57
C GLU A 6 -22.14 -7.20 8.36
N ARG A 7 -20.88 -7.67 8.51
CA ARG A 7 -19.71 -6.81 8.28
C ARG A 7 -19.57 -6.44 6.79
N VAL A 8 -19.92 -7.34 5.88
CA VAL A 8 -19.90 -7.08 4.43
C VAL A 8 -21.00 -6.08 4.05
N GLU A 9 -22.20 -6.21 4.60
CA GLU A 9 -23.32 -5.29 4.43
C GLU A 9 -22.94 -3.87 4.89
N THR A 10 -22.43 -3.73 6.11
CA THR A 10 -21.97 -2.43 6.64
C THR A 10 -20.84 -1.85 5.79
N LEU A 11 -19.88 -2.67 5.36
CA LEU A 11 -18.83 -2.22 4.44
C LEU A 11 -19.43 -1.71 3.13
N LYS A 12 -20.36 -2.42 2.50
CA LYS A 12 -20.99 -2.00 1.24
C LYS A 12 -21.74 -0.68 1.41
N LYS A 13 -22.52 -0.56 2.49
CA LYS A 13 -23.31 0.65 2.80
C LYS A 13 -22.43 1.86 3.01
N MET A 14 -21.49 1.80 3.95
CA MET A 14 -20.58 2.91 4.25
C MET A 14 -19.65 3.23 3.06
N TRP A 15 -19.22 2.21 2.32
CA TRP A 15 -18.46 2.42 1.09
C TRP A 15 -19.30 3.18 0.07
N ALA A 16 -20.56 2.79 -0.17
CA ALA A 16 -21.50 3.49 -1.04
C ALA A 16 -21.63 4.97 -0.68
N GLU A 17 -21.71 5.27 0.62
CA GLU A 17 -21.74 6.63 1.19
C GLU A 17 -20.42 7.41 1.04
N GLY A 18 -19.35 6.78 0.53
CA GLY A 18 -18.05 7.42 0.30
C GLY A 18 -17.17 7.50 1.55
N GLN A 19 -17.46 6.71 2.59
CA GLN A 19 -16.60 6.65 3.77
C GLN A 19 -15.22 6.09 3.43
N SER A 20 -14.20 6.65 4.09
CA SER A 20 -12.81 6.16 3.96
C SER A 20 -12.62 4.81 4.63
N ALA A 21 -11.73 3.96 4.09
CA ALA A 21 -11.44 2.63 4.64
C ALA A 21 -11.03 2.64 6.13
N SER A 22 -10.34 3.68 6.61
CA SER A 22 -9.98 3.84 8.02
C SER A 22 -11.19 4.11 8.92
N GLN A 23 -12.20 4.83 8.41
CA GLN A 23 -13.46 5.09 9.11
C GLN A 23 -14.30 3.82 9.21
N ILE A 24 -14.44 3.11 8.09
CA ILE A 24 -15.16 1.82 8.05
C ILE A 24 -14.48 0.80 8.97
N ALA A 25 -13.15 0.77 9.02
CA ALA A 25 -12.41 -0.09 9.93
C ALA A 25 -12.68 0.23 11.41
N LYS A 26 -12.86 1.52 11.74
CA LYS A 26 -13.18 1.98 13.09
C LYS A 26 -14.59 1.59 13.52
N GLU A 27 -15.54 1.61 12.58
CA GLU A 27 -16.94 1.20 12.79
C GLU A 27 -17.05 -0.32 12.94
N LEU A 28 -16.49 -1.08 11.99
CA LEU A 28 -16.57 -2.54 12.00
C LEU A 28 -15.87 -3.22 13.19
N GLY A 29 -14.85 -2.58 13.77
CA GLY A 29 -14.13 -3.07 14.95
C GLY A 29 -13.31 -4.36 14.71
N GLY A 30 -12.02 -4.33 15.05
CA GLY A 30 -11.13 -5.50 14.92
C GLY A 30 -10.74 -5.84 13.47
N VAL A 31 -11.01 -4.95 12.52
CA VAL A 31 -10.46 -5.01 11.15
C VAL A 31 -9.63 -3.76 10.89
N THR A 32 -8.52 -3.92 10.18
CA THR A 32 -7.63 -2.80 9.85
C THR A 32 -8.05 -2.14 8.53
N ARG A 33 -7.60 -0.90 8.29
CA ARG A 33 -7.77 -0.20 6.99
C ARG A 33 -7.41 -1.11 5.82
N ASN A 34 -6.31 -1.85 5.94
CA ASN A 34 -5.81 -2.72 4.87
C ASN A 34 -6.71 -3.94 4.64
N ALA A 35 -7.32 -4.47 5.70
CA ALA A 35 -8.30 -5.55 5.58
C ALA A 35 -9.58 -5.08 4.85
N VAL A 36 -10.02 -3.84 5.10
CA VAL A 36 -11.16 -3.24 4.41
C VAL A 36 -10.87 -3.04 2.92
N ILE A 37 -9.72 -2.46 2.55
CA ILE A 37 -9.29 -2.32 1.15
C ILE A 37 -9.21 -3.69 0.48
N GLY A 38 -8.60 -4.66 1.16
CA GLY A 38 -8.51 -6.03 0.68
C GLY A 38 -9.87 -6.65 0.39
N LYS A 39 -10.87 -6.44 1.27
CA LYS A 39 -12.24 -6.97 1.08
C LYS A 39 -13.00 -6.26 -0.02
N VAL A 40 -12.91 -4.94 -0.13
CA VAL A 40 -13.47 -4.15 -1.24
C VAL A 40 -12.97 -4.70 -2.57
N HIS A 41 -11.65 -4.96 -2.67
CA HIS A 41 -11.05 -5.57 -3.86
C HIS A 41 -11.54 -7.00 -4.11
N ARG A 42 -11.68 -7.84 -3.08
CA ARG A 42 -12.23 -9.20 -3.26
C ARG A 42 -13.68 -9.19 -3.75
N LEU A 43 -14.46 -8.17 -3.35
CA LEU A 43 -15.87 -8.01 -3.71
C LEU A 43 -16.08 -7.27 -5.04
N GLY A 44 -15.01 -6.78 -5.69
CA GLY A 44 -15.13 -6.00 -6.92
C GLY A 44 -15.85 -4.66 -6.76
N LEU A 45 -15.95 -4.13 -5.53
CA LEU A 45 -16.54 -2.83 -5.26
C LEU A 45 -15.64 -1.73 -5.83
N SER A 46 -16.24 -0.70 -6.46
CA SER A 46 -15.52 0.38 -7.14
C SER A 46 -14.37 0.93 -6.30
N ASN A 47 -13.16 0.91 -6.88
CA ASN A 47 -11.93 1.30 -6.20
C ASN A 47 -11.81 2.83 -6.11
N ARG A 48 -12.61 3.43 -5.22
CA ARG A 48 -12.53 4.87 -4.90
C ARG A 48 -11.19 5.28 -4.27
N VAL A 49 -10.37 4.32 -3.86
CA VAL A 49 -9.12 4.54 -3.10
C VAL A 49 -7.86 4.41 -3.98
N GLY A 50 -7.96 4.12 -5.28
CA GLY A 50 -6.78 3.92 -6.12
C GLY A 50 -6.93 4.31 -7.60
N GLY A 51 -7.64 5.38 -7.91
CA GLY A 51 -7.80 5.80 -9.30
C GLY A 51 -8.24 7.24 -9.48
N ALA A 52 -7.45 8.18 -8.95
CA ALA A 52 -6.99 9.39 -9.64
C ALA A 52 -6.44 10.35 -8.56
N PRO A 53 -5.19 10.85 -8.64
CA PRO A 53 -5.03 12.24 -8.25
C PRO A 53 -6.02 12.98 -9.14
N GLU A 54 -6.98 13.70 -8.55
CA GLU A 54 -7.56 14.81 -9.28
C GLU A 54 -6.36 15.53 -9.91
N PRO A 55 -6.30 15.74 -11.24
CA PRO A 55 -5.43 16.79 -11.73
C PRO A 55 -5.97 18.02 -11.03
N VAL A 56 -5.32 18.41 -9.93
CA VAL A 56 -5.35 19.75 -9.38
C VAL A 56 -5.05 20.62 -10.57
N LYS A 57 -6.13 21.05 -11.21
CA LYS A 57 -6.15 21.94 -12.36
C LYS A 57 -5.95 23.34 -11.81
N ASP A 58 -4.89 23.49 -11.01
CA ASP A 58 -4.32 24.72 -10.52
C ASP A 58 -3.05 24.38 -9.72
N ARG A 59 -1.98 24.03 -10.43
CA ARG A 59 -0.62 24.33 -9.98
C ARG A 59 0.25 24.45 -11.22
N PRO A 60 0.85 25.63 -11.49
CA PRO A 60 1.79 25.74 -12.57
C PRO A 60 2.97 24.80 -12.29
N ASP A 61 3.29 24.01 -13.29
CA ASP A 61 4.54 23.31 -13.58
C ASP A 61 5.70 23.56 -12.59
N PRO A 62 6.31 22.48 -12.10
CA PRO A 62 7.77 22.44 -12.17
C PRO A 62 8.22 21.19 -12.93
N ALA A 63 8.48 21.40 -14.22
CA ALA A 63 9.58 20.92 -15.04
C ALA A 63 10.17 19.52 -14.72
N PRO A 64 10.26 18.63 -15.72
CA PRO A 64 10.86 17.32 -15.56
C PRO A 64 12.36 17.49 -15.34
N LYS A 65 12.86 17.01 -14.20
CA LYS A 65 14.27 16.66 -14.05
C LYS A 65 14.38 15.15 -13.94
N MET A 66 14.29 14.50 -15.12
CA MET A 66 15.24 13.43 -15.41
C MET A 66 16.62 14.03 -15.17
N ASP A 67 17.37 13.51 -14.21
CA ASP A 67 18.84 13.43 -14.18
C ASP A 67 19.31 13.11 -12.75
N ALA A 68 19.40 11.82 -12.44
CA ALA A 68 20.44 11.30 -11.54
C ALA A 68 20.67 9.81 -11.84
N LYS A 69 21.43 9.60 -12.91
CA LYS A 69 22.33 8.47 -13.19
C LYS A 69 22.53 7.48 -12.01
N PRO A 70 22.37 6.15 -12.22
CA PRO A 70 22.80 5.16 -11.24
C PRO A 70 24.33 5.14 -11.20
N ALA A 71 24.92 5.87 -10.27
CA ALA A 71 26.32 5.69 -9.88
C ALA A 71 26.39 4.50 -8.91
N ALA A 72 26.39 3.30 -9.48
CA ALA A 72 26.99 2.15 -8.82
C ALA A 72 28.47 2.48 -8.56
N ALA A 73 28.85 2.61 -7.29
CA ALA A 73 30.16 2.24 -6.71
C ALA A 73 30.43 3.01 -5.41
N ALA A 74 29.84 2.56 -4.30
CA ALA A 74 30.44 2.75 -2.99
C ALA A 74 30.35 1.41 -2.25
N LYS A 75 31.47 0.68 -2.31
CA LYS A 75 31.71 -0.62 -1.69
C LYS A 75 31.51 -0.52 -0.16
N PRO A 76 30.80 -1.46 0.47
CA PRO A 76 31.15 -1.88 1.82
C PRO A 76 32.05 -3.12 1.72
N ALA A 77 33.14 -3.07 2.47
CA ALA A 77 34.19 -4.07 2.57
C ALA A 77 33.66 -5.51 2.65
N GLN A 78 34.25 -6.40 1.84
CA GLN A 78 34.25 -7.83 2.14
C GLN A 78 34.98 -8.04 3.48
N PRO A 79 34.37 -8.64 4.52
CA PRO A 79 35.14 -9.18 5.62
C PRO A 79 35.86 -10.41 5.08
N ALA A 80 37.18 -10.33 5.03
CA ALA A 80 38.03 -11.50 4.88
C ALA A 80 37.82 -12.42 6.09
N ALA A 81 37.08 -13.51 5.92
CA ALA A 81 37.12 -14.66 6.81
C ALA A 81 37.33 -15.90 5.94
N LYS A 82 38.60 -16.26 5.78
CA LYS A 82 39.03 -17.55 5.25
C LYS A 82 38.45 -18.64 6.17
N PRO A 83 37.65 -19.62 5.70
CA PRO A 83 37.55 -20.88 6.40
C PRO A 83 38.85 -21.62 6.12
N ALA A 84 39.75 -21.65 7.10
CA ALA A 84 40.79 -22.67 7.12
C ALA A 84 40.06 -24.02 7.25
N GLN A 85 39.90 -24.72 6.13
CA GLN A 85 39.52 -26.13 6.15
C GLN A 85 40.67 -26.90 6.82
N PRO A 86 40.43 -27.71 7.85
CA PRO A 86 41.40 -28.72 8.25
C PRO A 86 41.31 -29.86 7.24
N ALA A 87 42.41 -30.15 6.55
CA ALA A 87 42.57 -31.35 5.75
C ALA A 87 43.93 -31.97 6.07
N ALA A 88 43.87 -33.22 6.56
CA ALA A 88 44.93 -34.14 6.97
C ALA A 88 45.67 -33.79 8.27
#